data_AF-A0A940UUA4-F1
#
_entry.id   AF-A0A940UUA4-F1
#
_cell.length_a   1.000
_cell.length_b   1.000
_cell.length_c   1.000
_cell.angle_alpha   90.00
_cell.angle_beta   90.00
_cell.angle_gamma   90.00
#
_symmetry.space_group_name_H-M   'P 1'
#
loop_
_entity.id
_entity.type
_entity.pdbx_description
1 polymer ?
#
loop_
_entity_poly.entity_id
_entity_poly.type
_entity_poly.pdbx_seq_one_letter_code
_entity_poly.pdbx_strand_id
1 'polypeptide(L)'
;MIKSLKLRFVLILVFLVLSIIFCLPNIVDLEGVWKKYLPSDKIHLGLDLKGGMHLLLELDTAKLMDNIVERKMSSLKDAMITEGVRFLGVDKKGSSILVSLRPDQ
;
A
#
# COMPACT_ATOMS: atom_id res chain seq x y z
N MET A 1 -38.44 -27.16 -35.81
CA MET A 1 -38.21 -25.71 -36.08
C MET A 1 -39.30 -24.93 -35.35
N ILE A 2 -38.99 -24.39 -34.17
CA ILE A 2 -40.01 -23.80 -33.29
C ILE A 2 -40.50 -22.48 -33.93
N LYS A 3 -41.71 -22.51 -34.50
CA LYS A 3 -42.34 -21.41 -35.25
C LYS A 3 -43.40 -20.69 -34.39
N SER A 4 -43.01 -20.15 -33.24
CA SER A 4 -43.90 -19.25 -32.48
C SER A 4 -43.17 -17.98 -32.08
N LEU A 5 -43.55 -16.87 -32.72
CA LEU A 5 -42.99 -15.55 -32.45
C LEU A 5 -43.22 -15.14 -30.99
N LYS A 6 -44.34 -15.57 -30.42
CA LYS A 6 -44.68 -15.40 -29.00
C LYS A 6 -43.67 -16.08 -28.08
N LEU A 7 -43.19 -17.29 -28.40
CA LEU A 7 -42.20 -17.98 -27.57
C LEU A 7 -40.84 -17.29 -27.63
N ARG A 8 -40.43 -16.83 -28.82
CA ARG A 8 -39.19 -16.04 -28.95
C ARG A 8 -39.28 -14.76 -28.12
N PHE A 9 -40.42 -14.07 -28.18
CA PHE A 9 -40.64 -12.85 -27.41
C PHE A 9 -40.62 -13.09 -25.90
N VAL A 10 -41.28 -14.14 -25.42
CA VAL A 10 -41.26 -14.55 -24.00
C VAL A 10 -39.83 -14.89 -23.57
N LEU A 11 -39.08 -15.61 -24.39
CA LEU A 11 -37.70 -16.00 -24.09
C LEU A 11 -36.79 -14.77 -24.02
N ILE A 12 -36.92 -13.84 -24.96
CA ILE A 12 -36.18 -12.56 -24.94
C ILE A 12 -36.53 -11.77 -23.68
N LEU A 13 -37.81 -11.66 -23.32
CA LEU A 13 -38.25 -10.95 -22.12
C LEU A 13 -37.63 -11.55 -20.85
N VAL A 14 -37.62 -12.88 -20.74
CA VAL A 14 -37.03 -13.59 -19.60
C VAL A 14 -35.53 -13.31 -19.49
N PHE A 15 -34.79 -13.42 -20.60
CA PHE A 15 -33.36 -13.12 -20.61
C PHE A 15 -33.04 -11.66 -20.30
N LEU A 16 -33.89 -10.73 -20.77
CA LEU A 16 -33.74 -9.31 -20.48
C LEU A 16 -33.91 -9.01 -18.99
N VAL A 17 -34.93 -9.59 -18.36
CA VAL A 17 -35.16 -9.46 -16.91
C VAL A 17 -34.00 -10.08 -16.11
N LEU A 18 -33.52 -11.27 -16.52
CA LEU A 18 -32.34 -11.90 -15.90
C LEU A 18 -31.10 -11.00 -16.01
N SER A 19 -30.86 -10.40 -17.17
CA SER A 19 -29.70 -9.52 -17.38
C SER A 19 -29.73 -8.29 -16.48
N ILE A 20 -30.90 -7.69 -16.27
CA ILE A 20 -31.07 -6.53 -15.38
C ILE A 20 -30.79 -6.94 -13.94
N ILE A 21 -31.33 -8.09 -13.51
CA ILE A 21 -31.13 -8.64 -12.17
C ILE A 21 -29.64 -8.89 -11.87
N PHE A 22 -28.89 -9.44 -12.82
CA PHE A 22 -27.45 -9.72 -12.64
C PHE A 22 -26.58 -8.46 -12.69
N CYS A 23 -27.03 -7.37 -13.33
CA CYS A 23 -26.28 -6.12 -13.42
C CYS A 23 -26.52 -5.19 -12.22
N LEU A 24 -27.69 -5.32 -11.58
CA LEU A 24 -28.10 -4.58 -10.37
C LEU A 24 -27.03 -4.49 -9.25
N PRO A 25 -26.34 -5.58 -8.84
CA PRO A 25 -25.31 -5.54 -7.79
C PRO A 25 -24.11 -4.64 -8.12
N ASN A 26 -23.88 -4.31 -9.40
CA ASN A 26 -22.75 -3.47 -9.80
C ASN A 26 -22.96 -1.98 -9.45
N ILE A 27 -24.22 -1.52 -9.43
CA ILE A 27 -24.55 -0.09 -9.28
C ILE A 27 -25.08 0.21 -7.88
N VAL A 28 -25.81 -0.73 -7.26
CA VAL A 28 -26.46 -0.54 -5.96
C VAL A 28 -26.00 -1.62 -5.00
N ASP A 29 -25.63 -1.21 -3.78
CA ASP A 29 -25.37 -2.15 -2.69
C ASP A 29 -26.69 -2.79 -2.23
N LEU A 30 -26.88 -4.06 -2.61
CA LEU A 30 -28.05 -4.85 -2.24
C LEU A 30 -27.90 -5.29 -0.77
N GLU A 31 -28.55 -4.57 0.13
CA GLU A 31 -28.62 -4.93 1.55
C GLU A 31 -29.84 -5.82 1.87
N GLY A 32 -29.73 -6.67 2.89
CA GLY A 32 -30.83 -7.49 3.41
C GLY A 32 -31.20 -8.72 2.57
N VAL A 33 -32.50 -8.99 2.42
CA VAL A 33 -33.06 -10.21 1.80
C VAL A 33 -32.65 -10.41 0.35
N TRP A 34 -32.41 -9.32 -0.38
CA TRP A 34 -31.99 -9.34 -1.78
C TRP A 34 -30.60 -9.95 -1.96
N LYS A 35 -29.71 -9.83 -0.97
CA LYS A 35 -28.38 -10.44 -0.95
C LYS A 35 -28.41 -11.98 -0.89
N LYS A 36 -29.50 -12.55 -0.37
CA LYS A 36 -29.68 -14.01 -0.20
C LYS A 36 -30.23 -14.69 -1.47
N TYR A 37 -30.94 -13.94 -2.32
CA TYR A 37 -31.59 -14.47 -3.53
C TYR A 37 -30.91 -14.02 -4.83
N LEU A 38 -30.19 -12.89 -4.82
CA LEU A 38 -29.38 -12.43 -5.96
C LEU A 38 -27.91 -12.82 -5.78
N PRO A 39 -27.18 -13.10 -6.87
CA PRO A 39 -25.72 -13.16 -6.85
C PRO A 39 -25.19 -11.82 -6.34
N SER A 40 -24.74 -11.79 -5.09
CA SER A 40 -24.22 -10.59 -4.43
C SER A 40 -22.80 -10.26 -4.86
N ASP A 41 -22.17 -11.11 -5.66
CA ASP A 41 -20.79 -10.93 -6.10
C ASP A 41 -20.74 -9.80 -7.12
N LYS A 42 -20.32 -8.62 -6.64
CA LYS A 42 -19.90 -7.52 -7.50
C LYS A 42 -18.82 -8.03 -8.45
N ILE A 43 -18.84 -7.54 -9.68
CA ILE A 43 -17.78 -7.84 -10.66
C ILE A 43 -16.43 -7.50 -10.01
N HIS A 44 -15.55 -8.49 -9.93
CA HIS A 44 -14.21 -8.30 -9.38
C HIS A 44 -13.44 -7.34 -10.29
N LEU A 45 -13.39 -6.07 -9.90
CA LEU A 45 -12.58 -5.06 -10.57
C LEU A 45 -11.10 -5.46 -10.44
N GLY A 46 -10.42 -5.57 -11.58
CA GLY A 46 -8.98 -5.82 -11.63
C GLY A 46 -8.18 -4.67 -11.02
N LEU A 47 -6.89 -4.91 -10.78
CA LEU A 47 -5.99 -3.93 -10.14
C LEU A 47 -5.97 -2.58 -10.86
N ASP A 48 -6.07 -2.58 -12.19
CA ASP A 48 -6.10 -1.38 -13.05
C ASP A 48 -7.35 -0.50 -12.77
N LEU A 49 -8.51 -1.13 -12.55
CA LEU A 49 -9.77 -0.43 -12.24
C LEU A 49 -9.93 -0.11 -10.74
N LYS A 50 -9.12 -0.72 -9.87
CA LYS A 50 -9.10 -0.45 -8.42
C LYS A 50 -8.19 0.71 -8.03
N GLY A 51 -7.39 1.26 -8.95
CA GLY A 51 -6.62 2.48 -8.72
C GLY A 51 -5.67 2.40 -7.52
N GLY A 52 -5.02 1.26 -7.32
CA GLY A 52 -4.02 1.10 -6.26
C GLY A 52 -2.64 1.55 -6.74
N MET A 53 -2.06 2.56 -6.08
CA MET A 53 -0.70 3.03 -6.38
C MET A 53 0.34 1.96 -5.97
N HIS A 54 1.00 1.34 -6.95
CA HIS A 54 2.14 0.44 -6.73
C HIS A 54 3.44 1.26 -6.69
N LEU A 55 3.78 1.83 -5.53
CA LEU A 55 5.05 2.51 -5.33
C LEU A 55 6.15 1.47 -5.05
N LEU A 56 6.95 1.16 -6.05
CA LEU A 56 8.25 0.53 -5.86
C LEU A 56 9.22 1.61 -5.37
N LEU A 57 9.41 1.68 -4.06
CA LEU A 57 10.38 2.59 -3.46
C LEU A 57 11.77 1.94 -3.56
N GLU A 58 12.50 2.23 -4.64
CA GLU A 58 13.89 1.81 -4.77
C GLU A 58 14.75 2.71 -3.88
N LEU A 59 15.28 2.13 -2.81
CA LEU A 59 16.12 2.82 -1.85
C LEU A 59 17.59 2.56 -2.16
N ASP A 60 18.36 3.63 -2.41
CA ASP A 60 19.81 3.57 -2.54
C ASP A 60 20.44 3.25 -1.16
N THR A 61 20.78 1.98 -0.95
CA THR A 61 21.30 1.47 0.33
C THR A 61 22.61 2.13 0.74
N ALA A 62 23.43 2.60 -0.21
CA ALA A 62 24.68 3.26 0.08
C ALA A 62 24.43 4.65 0.70
N LYS A 63 23.55 5.44 0.07
CA LYS A 63 23.15 6.75 0.62
C LYS A 63 22.43 6.65 1.95
N LEU A 64 21.61 5.61 2.15
CA LEU A 64 20.96 5.38 3.44
C LEU A 64 21.98 5.12 4.55
N MET A 65 22.99 4.29 4.28
CA MET A 65 24.02 3.98 5.26
C MET A 65 24.80 5.23 5.68
N ASP A 66 25.21 6.06 4.72
CA ASP A 66 25.89 7.32 5.01
C ASP A 66 25.06 8.26 5.89
N ASN A 67 23.76 8.41 5.57
CA ASN A 67 22.85 9.23 6.38
C ASN A 67 22.64 8.67 7.79
N ILE A 68 22.63 7.35 7.96
CA ILE A 68 22.53 6.72 9.28
C ILE A 68 23.80 6.96 10.10
N VAL A 69 24.99 6.85 9.49
CA VAL A 69 26.27 7.10 10.16
C VAL A 69 26.38 8.57 10.59
N GLU A 70 26.04 9.51 9.70
CA GLU A 70 26.05 10.95 10.01
C GLU A 70 25.11 11.28 11.17
N ARG A 71 23.88 10.75 11.13
CA ARG A 71 22.89 10.95 12.20
C ARG A 71 23.37 10.37 13.53
N LYS A 72 23.96 9.17 13.52
CA LYS A 72 24.53 8.55 14.72
C LYS A 72 25.70 9.35 15.27
N MET A 73 26.56 9.89 14.42
CA MET A 73 27.67 10.75 14.83
C MET A 73 27.17 12.03 15.51
N SER A 74 26.14 12.68 14.95
CA SER A 74 25.51 13.84 15.57
C SER A 74 24.92 13.50 16.93
N SER A 75 24.12 12.42 17.02
CA SER A 75 23.52 12.01 18.30
C SER A 75 24.57 11.63 19.36
N LEU A 76 25.68 11.00 18.94
CA LEU A 76 26.78 10.69 19.86
C LEU A 76 27.43 11.96 20.38
N LYS A 77 27.67 12.95 19.51
CA LYS A 77 28.21 14.25 19.91
C LYS A 77 27.29 14.96 20.90
N ASP A 78 25.98 14.99 20.63
CA ASP A 78 24.99 15.62 21.51
C ASP A 78 24.92 14.91 22.87
N ALA A 79 24.96 13.58 22.89
CA ALA A 79 25.00 12.79 24.12
C ALA A 79 26.28 13.06 24.94
N MET A 80 27.44 13.14 24.29
CA MET A 80 28.71 13.44 24.98
C MET A 80 28.73 14.86 25.57
N ILE A 81 28.12 15.84 24.89
CA ILE A 81 27.95 17.20 25.43
C ILE A 81 27.03 17.16 26.65
N THR A 82 25.91 16.44 26.57
CA THR A 82 24.91 16.35 27.65
C THR A 82 25.48 15.68 28.90
N GLU A 83 26.23 14.60 28.73
CA GLU A 83 26.90 13.85 29.83
C GLU A 83 28.19 14.53 30.32
N GLY A 84 28.57 15.68 29.76
CA GLY A 84 29.76 16.43 30.18
C GLY A 84 31.10 15.77 29.83
N VAL A 85 31.11 14.80 28.92
CA VAL A 85 32.31 14.08 28.49
C VAL A 85 33.17 14.99 27.59
N ARG A 86 34.37 15.34 28.05
CA ARG A 86 35.31 16.18 27.29
C ARG A 86 35.97 15.38 26.15
N PHE A 87 35.54 15.61 24.92
CA PHE A 87 36.18 15.07 23.71
C PHE A 87 37.04 16.14 23.01
N LEU A 88 38.16 15.69 22.42
CA LEU A 88 39.06 16.53 21.61
C LEU A 88 38.56 16.67 20.17
N GLY A 89 37.85 15.66 19.66
CA GLY A 89 37.29 15.64 18.31
C GLY A 89 36.57 14.32 18.02
N VAL A 90 35.56 14.39 17.15
CA VAL A 90 34.86 13.23 16.60
C VAL A 90 35.05 13.28 15.09
N ASP A 91 35.73 12.29 14.53
CA ASP A 91 36.10 12.26 13.11
C ASP A 91 35.54 11.01 12.42
N LYS A 92 35.08 11.16 11.18
CA LYS A 92 34.55 10.06 10.36
C LYS A 92 35.70 9.42 9.58
N LYS A 93 36.00 8.14 9.86
CA LYS A 93 36.92 7.33 9.04
C LYS A 93 36.14 6.21 8.35
N GLY A 94 35.55 6.52 7.20
CA GLY A 94 34.71 5.60 6.43
C GLY A 94 33.45 5.20 7.20
N SER A 95 33.36 3.93 7.60
CA SER A 95 32.22 3.38 8.37
C SER A 95 32.43 3.38 9.88
N SER A 96 33.58 3.84 10.38
CA SER A 96 33.90 3.89 11.80
C SER A 96 33.93 5.33 12.31
N ILE A 97 33.39 5.55 13.51
CA ILE A 97 33.43 6.83 14.23
C ILE A 97 34.63 6.78 15.17
N LEU A 98 35.63 7.64 14.94
CA LEU A 98 36.78 7.75 15.83
C LEU A 98 36.50 8.89 16.83
N VAL A 99 36.46 8.54 18.12
CA VAL A 99 36.29 9.50 19.20
C VAL A 99 37.62 9.65 19.91
N SER A 100 38.21 10.85 19.84
CA SER A 100 39.43 11.17 20.60
C SER A 100 39.03 11.79 21.92
N LEU A 101 39.22 11.06 23.02
CA LEU A 101 38.99 11.53 24.39
C LEU A 101 40.26 12.20 24.93
N ARG A 102 40.09 13.25 25.74
CA ARG A 102 41.24 13.88 26.43
C ARG A 102 41.69 12.95 27.56
N PRO A 103 43.00 12.69 27.74
CA PRO A 103 43.53 11.70 28.69
C PRO A 103 43.49 12.16 30.17
N ASP A 104 42.48 12.93 30.56
CA ASP A 104 42.30 13.46 31.92
C ASP A 104 40.97 13.03 32.53
N GLN A 105 40.50 11.83 32.17
CA GLN A 105 39.33 11.12 32.72
C GLN A 105 39.67 9.64 32.85
#